data_AF-A4U1S9-F1
#
_entry.id   AF-A4U1S9-F1
#
_cell.length_a   1.000
_cell.length_b   1.000
_cell.length_c   1.000
_cell.angle_alpha   90.00
_cell.angle_beta   90.00
_cell.angle_gamma   90.00
#
_symmetry.space_group_name_H-M   'P 1'
#
loop_
_entity.id
_entity.type
_entity.pdbx_description
1 polymer ?
#
loop_
_entity_poly.entity_id
_entity_poly.type
_entity_poly.pdbx_seq_one_letter_code
_entity_poly.pdbx_strand_id
1 'polypeptide(L)' 'MHLLSPARRPVQVTRDLASFWANAYHAVKADLKGQYPKHWWPDDPMQAEPTARAKPRR' A
#
# COMPACT_ATOMS: atom_id res chain seq x y z
N MET A 1 10.89 -9.65 -4.15
CA MET A 1 9.41 -9.59 -4.16
C MET A 1 8.99 -8.32 -4.86
N HIS A 2 7.94 -8.38 -5.69
CA HIS A 2 7.39 -7.19 -6.35
C HIS A 2 6.13 -6.74 -5.61
N LEU A 3 6.12 -5.51 -5.11
CA LEU A 3 4.93 -4.86 -4.59
C LEU A 3 4.22 -4.18 -5.74
N LEU A 4 2.93 -4.42 -5.87
CA LEU A 4 2.14 -4.04 -7.03
C LEU A 4 1.07 -3.01 -6.65
N SER A 5 0.80 -2.07 -7.56
CA SER A 5 -0.37 -1.21 -7.48
C SER A 5 -1.66 -2.00 -7.76
N PRO A 6 -2.84 -1.42 -7.52
CA PRO A 6 -4.11 -2.01 -7.90
C PRO A 6 -4.22 -2.39 -9.39
N ALA A 7 -3.49 -1.68 -10.27
CA ALA A 7 -3.44 -1.99 -11.70
C ALA A 7 -2.38 -3.06 -12.06
N ARG A 8 -1.87 -3.81 -11.08
CA ARG A 8 -0.81 -4.83 -11.23
C ARG A 8 0.51 -4.29 -11.79
N ARG A 9 0.79 -3.01 -11.62
CA ARG A 9 2.06 -2.39 -12.01
C ARG A 9 3.04 -2.46 -10.84
N PRO A 10 4.31 -2.85 -11.04
CA PRO A 10 5.31 -2.78 -9.98
C PRO A 10 5.48 -1.35 -9.48
N VAL A 11 5.38 -1.16 -8.16
CA VAL A 11 5.63 0.13 -7.49
C VAL A 11 6.91 0.11 -6.67
N GLN A 12 7.28 -1.05 -6.15
CA GLN A 12 8.53 -1.24 -5.41
C GLN A 12 9.00 -2.69 -5.58
N VAL A 13 10.30 -2.88 -5.66
CA VAL A 13 10.94 -4.20 -5.59
C VAL A 13 11.72 -4.25 -4.29
N THR A 14 11.41 -5.21 -3.43
CA THR A 14 12.12 -5.36 -2.15
C THR A 14 12.36 -6.83 -1.81
N ARG A 15 13.39 -7.08 -1.02
CA ARG A 15 13.65 -8.35 -0.33
C ARG A 15 13.35 -8.27 1.17
N ASP A 16 13.08 -7.07 1.66
CA ASP A 16 12.74 -6.77 3.05
C ASP A 16 11.41 -6.01 3.10
N LEU A 17 10.37 -6.71 3.57
CA LEU A 17 9.03 -6.14 3.72
C LEU A 17 8.93 -5.24 4.95
N ALA A 18 9.66 -5.53 6.02
CA ALA A 18 9.60 -4.74 7.26
C ALA A 18 10.14 -3.33 7.00
N SER A 19 11.30 -3.24 6.35
CA SER A 19 11.88 -1.95 5.96
C SER A 19 11.01 -1.19 4.96
N PHE A 20 10.29 -1.88 4.08
CA PHE A 20 9.34 -1.24 3.17
C PHE A 20 8.23 -0.52 3.94
N TRP A 21 7.57 -1.22 4.86
CA TRP A 21 6.47 -0.65 5.63
C TRP A 21 6.91 0.49 6.54
N ALA A 22 8.09 0.40 7.14
CA ALA A 22 8.62 1.43 8.02
C ALA A 22 9.05 2.71 7.28
N ASN A 23 9.65 2.58 6.09
CA ASN A 23 10.37 3.71 5.46
C ASN A 23 9.78 4.15 4.12
N ALA A 24 9.41 3.20 3.25
CA ALA A 24 9.05 3.49 1.86
C ALA A 24 7.54 3.63 1.65
N TYR A 25 6.72 2.97 2.48
CA TYR A 25 5.27 2.95 2.34
C TYR A 25 4.65 4.35 2.28
N HIS A 26 5.08 5.28 3.14
CA HIS A 26 4.49 6.61 3.19
C HIS A 26 4.66 7.41 1.89
N ALA A 27 5.82 7.28 1.23
CA ALA A 27 6.06 7.89 -0.07
C ALA A 27 5.18 7.23 -1.15
N VAL A 28 5.19 5.89 -1.21
CA VAL A 28 4.35 5.12 -2.17
C VAL A 28 2.86 5.42 -1.96
N LYS A 29 2.42 5.55 -0.72
CA LYS A 29 1.04 5.93 -0.37
C LYS A 29 0.68 7.31 -0.90
N ALA A 30 1.56 8.30 -0.81
CA ALA A 30 1.28 9.65 -1.30
C ALA A 30 0.98 9.64 -2.82
N ASP A 31 1.81 8.93 -3.58
CA ASP A 31 1.65 8.79 -5.03
C ASP A 31 0.38 7.99 -5.38
N LEU A 32 0.18 6.84 -4.74
CA LEU A 32 -0.94 5.96 -5.04
C LEU A 32 -2.29 6.49 -4.55
N LYS A 33 -2.33 7.26 -3.46
CA LYS A 33 -3.58 7.83 -2.94
C LYS A 33 -4.21 8.81 -3.93
N GLY A 34 -3.39 9.59 -4.65
CA GLY A 34 -3.86 10.48 -5.71
C GLY A 34 -4.41 9.70 -6.92
N GLN A 35 -3.70 8.67 -7.35
CA GLN A 35 -4.09 7.86 -8.52
C GLN A 35 -5.28 6.91 -8.24
N TYR A 36 -5.40 6.43 -7.01
CA TYR A 36 -6.38 5.43 -6.59
C TYR A 36 -7.15 5.88 -5.34
N PRO A 37 -7.98 6.93 -5.42
CA PRO A 37 -8.64 7.53 -4.26
C PRO A 37 -9.71 6.62 -3.61
N LYS A 38 -10.20 5.62 -4.35
CA LYS A 38 -11.18 4.64 -3.85
C LYS A 38 -10.55 3.54 -2.99
N HIS A 39 -9.22 3.39 -3.02
CA HIS A 39 -8.50 2.38 -2.25
C HIS A 39 -8.22 2.89 -0.83
N TRP A 40 -8.18 1.96 0.12
CA TRP A 40 -7.87 2.24 1.50
C TRP A 40 -6.36 2.21 1.71
N TRP A 41 -5.83 3.35 2.16
CA TRP A 41 -4.42 3.58 2.41
C TRP A 41 -4.23 3.92 3.90
N PRO A 42 -4.06 2.92 4.78
CA PRO A 42 -3.96 3.13 6.21
C PRO A 42 -2.81 4.08 6.58
N ASP A 43 -2.96 4.83 7.67
CA ASP A 43 -1.86 5.65 8.22
C ASP A 43 -0.83 4.77 8.93
N ASP A 44 -1.30 3.74 9.65
CA ASP A 44 -0.46 2.67 10.20
C ASP A 44 -0.67 1.37 9.39
N PRO A 45 0.23 1.03 8.46
CA PRO A 45 0.10 -0.20 7.68
C PRO A 45 0.39 -1.47 8.47
N MET A 46 1.06 -1.39 9.63
CA MET A 46 1.43 -2.56 10.43
C MET A 46 0.27 -3.05 11.30
N GLN A 47 -0.65 -2.16 11.65
CA GLN A 47 -1.85 -2.46 12.44
C GLN A 47 -3.13 -2.57 11.58
N ALA A 48 -3.04 -2.33 10.28
CA ALA A 48 -4.18 -2.34 9.38
C ALA A 48 -4.73 -3.76 9.16
N GLU A 49 -6.05 -3.93 9.33
CA GLU A 49 -6.72 -5.19 9.00
C GLU A 49 -6.65 -5.49 7.49
N PRO A 50 -6.14 -6.66 7.06
CA PRO A 50 -6.03 -6.99 5.64
C PRO A 50 -7.42 -7.09 4.99
N THR A 51 -7.58 -6.46 3.81
CA THR A 51 -8.82 -6.49 3.04
C THR A 51 -8.56 -6.65 1.55
N ALA A 52 -9.40 -7.44 0.89
CA ALA A 52 -9.40 -7.58 -0.57
C ALA A 52 -10.24 -6.48 -1.27
N ARG A 53 -10.91 -5.63 -0.50
CA ARG A 53 -11.79 -4.58 -1.02
C ARG A 53 -11.06 -3.26 -1.10
N ALA A 54 -11.39 -2.45 -2.11
CA ALA A 54 -10.88 -1.09 -2.20
C ALA A 54 -11.30 -0.24 -0.99
N LYS A 55 -12.49 -0.48 -0.41
CA LYS A 55 -12.97 0.21 0.80
C LYS A 55 -13.38 -0.81 1.87
N PRO A 56 -12.85 -0.71 3.11
CA PRO A 56 -13.30 -1.56 4.21
C PRO A 56 -14.77 -1.27 4.56
N ARG A 57 -15.50 -2.31 4.99
CA ARG A 57 -16.83 -2.15 5.55
C ARG A 57 -16.67 -1.79 7.03
N ARG A 58 -17.34 -0.73 7.48
CA ARG A 58 -17.64 -0.55 8.90
C ARG A 58 -18.76 -1.51 9.29
#